data_AF-A0AAE0C6Z3-F1
#
_entry.id   AF-A0AAE0C6Z3-F1
#
_cell.length_a   1.000
_cell.length_b   1.000
_cell.length_c   1.000
_cell.angle_alpha   90.00
_cell.angle_beta   90.00
_cell.angle_gamma   90.00
#
_symmetry.space_group_name_H-M   'P 1'
#
loop_
_entity.id
_entity.type
_entity.pdbx_description
1 polymer ?
#
loop_
_entity_poly.entity_id
_entity_poly.type
_entity_poly.pdbx_seq_one_letter_code
_entity_poly.pdbx_strand_id
1 'polypeptide(L)'
;MLDPDTHFRSNPRRRLCDYDYSTQERWCISKQLSGKFLRIYAQIALEEESCAILGPEFDETRTLRDVRYAARYPEFCAKFVRRLVCVQCELNVKPFWRYLETHVVPQLPKLSSLRVFDLSMCCRRTQNSYTLLRPLCDELRRCASLRRISLHCVPIEVVNAVHSRTVTSLRLYVIDDASALDLRGLPRLTELDVRAKRGECAPARLDHLTELRALLLESDLSRRSKARGTRCVPDTLTSLTRLTLIGYADLDLSSFAGYTTLTDLRLDNCRDVSDGDACVQLRGALTGLRHFHLECWGRVNVALSLGSLPCLRNLRVLTIDMLALLDDERATALNHAKALERLSLMYVRGITHVGFVAHMPRLKHFTVKYPCGPINYAALRDATALEFLHLAVNEMPVEHDAICAHSKLQTLVLLGTRCTVAVKLMHGISGMVKLRHLTCSRTQMWHCWCCMPGATLASLHRVRLDVREDSQGEAHADDDDADSGSSDEDVGDPFHAP
;
A
#
# COMPACT_ATOMS: atom_id res chain seq x y z
N MET A 1 6.88 50.16 -3.25
CA MET A 1 7.15 50.76 -1.93
C MET A 1 6.25 50.08 -0.92
N LEU A 2 6.85 49.73 0.20
CA LEU A 2 6.45 48.75 1.20
C LEU A 2 5.23 49.17 2.03
N ASP A 3 4.44 48.19 2.46
CA ASP A 3 4.03 48.09 3.87
C ASP A 3 4.05 46.61 4.31
N PRO A 4 4.85 46.22 5.32
CA PRO A 4 5.03 44.84 5.76
C PRO A 4 4.41 44.62 7.15
N ASP A 5 3.29 43.90 7.26
CA ASP A 5 2.92 43.23 8.52
C ASP A 5 1.75 42.27 8.33
N THR A 6 2.06 41.00 8.06
CA THR A 6 1.23 39.88 8.52
C THR A 6 2.12 38.65 8.74
N HIS A 7 2.44 38.39 10.00
CA HIS A 7 3.04 37.15 10.45
C HIS A 7 2.07 35.98 10.24
N PHE A 8 2.29 35.17 9.21
CA PHE A 8 1.74 33.81 9.12
C PHE A 8 2.61 32.85 9.94
N ARG A 9 2.15 32.50 11.15
CA ARG A 9 2.65 31.31 11.87
C ARG A 9 1.93 30.08 11.32
N SER A 10 2.56 29.36 10.42
CA SER A 10 2.11 28.03 9.99
C SER A 10 2.42 27.00 11.10
N ASN A 11 1.40 26.28 11.54
CA ASN A 11 1.49 25.23 12.55
C ASN A 11 1.33 23.87 11.86
N PRO A 12 2.39 23.03 11.73
CA PRO A 12 2.33 21.79 10.95
C PRO A 12 1.88 20.64 11.85
N ARG A 13 0.62 20.63 12.26
CA ARG A 13 0.02 19.50 13.00
C ARG A 13 -1.45 19.32 12.68
N ARG A 14 -1.77 19.00 11.43
CA ARG A 14 -3.07 18.40 11.06
C ARG A 14 -3.00 17.94 9.61
N ARG A 15 -2.64 16.68 9.42
CA ARG A 15 -2.97 15.85 8.24
C ARG A 15 -2.48 14.44 8.55
N LEU A 16 -3.37 13.61 9.07
CA LEU A 16 -3.34 12.15 9.03
C LEU A 16 -4.67 11.68 9.62
N CYS A 17 -5.35 10.82 8.86
CA CYS A 17 -6.69 10.22 9.08
C CYS A 17 -7.84 10.93 8.36
N ASP A 18 -7.84 10.87 7.02
CA ASP A 18 -9.10 10.81 6.27
C ASP A 18 -9.45 9.33 6.04
N TYR A 19 -10.58 8.88 6.59
CA TYR A 19 -11.20 7.59 6.27
C TYR A 19 -12.63 7.86 5.84
N ASP A 20 -13.00 7.31 4.68
CA ASP A 20 -14.31 7.43 4.06
C ASP A 20 -15.31 6.48 4.76
N TYR A 21 -16.50 6.98 5.12
CA TYR A 21 -17.48 6.26 5.96
C TYR A 21 -18.91 6.53 5.50
N SER A 22 -19.59 5.49 5.01
CA SER A 22 -21.04 5.51 4.75
C SER A 22 -21.80 4.46 5.60
N THR A 23 -22.97 4.91 6.09
CA THR A 23 -24.12 4.17 6.67
C THR A 23 -23.84 3.04 7.68
N GLN A 24 -23.31 3.39 8.85
CA GLN A 24 -23.40 2.57 10.08
C GLN A 24 -23.48 3.49 11.31
N GLU A 25 -24.41 3.21 12.24
CA GLU A 25 -24.42 3.93 13.53
C GLU A 25 -23.16 3.59 14.34
N ARG A 26 -22.45 4.63 14.77
CA ARG A 26 -21.22 4.51 15.55
C ARG A 26 -21.36 5.27 16.84
N TRP A 27 -21.13 4.56 17.95
CA TRP A 27 -21.18 5.13 19.27
C TRP A 27 -19.76 5.46 19.73
N CYS A 28 -19.47 6.76 19.91
CA CYS A 28 -18.18 7.27 20.37
C CYS A 28 -18.29 7.68 21.83
N ILE A 29 -17.43 7.13 22.70
CA ILE A 29 -17.32 7.57 24.09
C ILE A 29 -15.98 8.27 24.27
N SER A 30 -16.02 9.58 24.49
CA SER A 30 -14.85 10.36 24.93
C SER A 30 -14.90 10.59 26.44
N LYS A 31 -13.89 10.13 27.18
CA LYS A 31 -13.76 10.39 28.62
C LYS A 31 -12.54 11.27 28.89
N GLN A 32 -12.76 12.40 29.56
CA GLN A 32 -11.69 13.30 29.97
C GLN A 32 -11.11 12.81 31.30
N LEU A 33 -9.82 12.47 31.32
CA LEU A 33 -9.07 12.16 32.54
C LEU A 33 -7.97 13.22 32.67
N SER A 34 -7.98 14.03 33.71
CA SER A 34 -6.92 15.03 34.00
C SER A 34 -6.61 16.03 32.88
N GLY A 35 -7.62 16.50 32.15
CA GLY A 35 -7.44 17.46 31.04
C GLY A 35 -7.08 16.83 29.67
N LYS A 36 -7.12 15.49 29.56
CA LYS A 36 -6.75 14.72 28.36
C LYS A 36 -7.87 13.78 27.91
N PHE A 37 -7.97 13.48 26.61
CA PHE A 37 -9.10 12.72 26.05
C PHE A 37 -8.76 11.24 25.79
N LEU A 38 -9.56 10.34 26.34
CA LEU A 38 -9.62 8.92 25.94
C LEU A 38 -10.84 8.71 25.04
N ARG A 39 -10.68 8.06 23.87
CA ARG A 39 -11.81 7.69 23.00
C ARG A 39 -11.92 6.18 22.86
N ILE A 40 -13.03 5.61 23.32
CA ILE A 40 -13.37 4.20 23.09
C ILE A 40 -14.54 4.20 22.11
N TYR A 41 -14.40 3.42 21.04
CA TYR A 41 -15.45 3.26 20.05
C TYR A 41 -16.00 1.85 20.18
N ALA A 42 -17.27 1.74 20.58
CA ALA A 42 -18.01 0.51 20.51
C ALA A 42 -18.93 0.60 19.30
N GLN A 43 -18.75 -0.30 18.34
CA GLN A 43 -19.64 -0.36 17.18
C GLN A 43 -20.62 -1.52 17.39
N ILE A 44 -21.87 -1.17 17.72
CA ILE A 44 -22.98 -2.11 17.75
C ILE A 44 -23.54 -2.16 16.33
N ALA A 45 -23.25 -3.23 15.60
CA ALA A 45 -23.92 -3.48 14.32
C ALA A 45 -25.22 -4.23 14.64
N LEU A 46 -26.34 -3.50 14.64
CA LEU A 46 -27.66 -4.11 14.63
C LEU A 46 -27.92 -4.61 13.20
N GLU A 47 -28.19 -5.92 13.03
CA GLU A 47 -28.71 -6.44 11.76
C GLU A 47 -30.17 -5.97 11.63
N GLU A 48 -30.55 -5.46 10.45
CA GLU A 48 -31.80 -4.74 10.16
C GLU A 48 -33.10 -5.50 10.50
N GLU A 49 -33.04 -6.81 10.77
CA GLU A 49 -34.24 -7.62 11.03
C GLU A 49 -34.78 -7.54 12.47
N SER A 50 -34.15 -6.78 13.38
CA SER A 50 -34.55 -6.76 14.81
C SER A 50 -35.21 -5.46 15.32
N CYS A 51 -35.46 -4.46 14.47
CA CYS A 51 -35.97 -3.14 14.92
C CYS A 51 -37.44 -3.11 15.37
N ALA A 52 -38.17 -4.23 15.36
CA ALA A 52 -39.61 -4.27 15.70
C ALA A 52 -39.93 -4.44 17.20
N ILE A 53 -38.95 -4.51 18.11
CA ILE A 53 -39.17 -4.80 19.54
C ILE A 53 -38.68 -3.68 20.46
N LEU A 54 -38.78 -2.42 20.05
CA LEU A 54 -38.54 -1.28 20.94
C LEU A 54 -39.81 -0.44 21.03
N GLY A 55 -40.49 -0.54 22.18
CA GLY A 55 -41.71 0.22 22.48
C GLY A 55 -41.46 1.73 22.66
N PRO A 56 -42.52 2.53 22.77
CA PRO A 56 -42.50 4.00 22.66
C PRO A 56 -41.83 4.76 23.83
N GLU A 57 -41.12 4.08 24.74
CA GLU A 57 -40.37 4.73 25.85
C GLU A 57 -38.89 5.01 25.50
N PHE A 58 -38.49 4.86 24.23
CA PHE A 58 -37.12 5.11 23.78
C PHE A 58 -36.89 6.61 23.51
N ASP A 59 -36.51 7.36 24.55
CA ASP A 59 -36.10 8.77 24.47
C ASP A 59 -34.61 8.88 24.10
N GLU A 60 -34.33 9.26 22.85
CA GLU A 60 -32.99 9.41 22.26
C GLU A 60 -32.10 10.44 22.95
N THR A 61 -32.64 11.32 23.81
CA THR A 61 -31.90 12.47 24.33
C THR A 61 -31.17 12.24 25.65
N ARG A 62 -31.37 11.10 26.33
CA ARG A 62 -30.83 10.83 27.69
C ARG A 62 -29.65 9.86 27.78
N THR A 63 -29.14 9.33 26.68
CA THR A 63 -28.11 8.28 26.70
C THR A 63 -26.71 8.84 26.49
N LEU A 64 -26.15 9.39 27.57
CA LEU A 64 -24.73 9.80 27.68
C LEU A 64 -24.09 9.05 28.86
N ARG A 65 -23.71 7.76 28.74
CA ARG A 65 -22.84 7.04 29.72
C ARG A 65 -22.48 5.56 29.36
N ASP A 66 -21.96 5.26 28.17
CA ASP A 66 -22.14 3.89 27.64
C ASP A 66 -21.11 2.78 27.95
N VAL A 67 -19.97 3.06 28.60
CA VAL A 67 -19.21 1.96 29.26
C VAL A 67 -19.78 1.66 30.65
N ARG A 68 -20.39 2.65 31.31
CA ARG A 68 -21.18 2.37 32.51
C ARG A 68 -22.47 1.63 32.15
N TYR A 69 -23.04 1.85 30.96
CA TYR A 69 -24.21 1.13 30.49
C TYR A 69 -23.88 -0.32 30.13
N ALA A 70 -22.74 -0.62 29.49
CA ALA A 70 -22.27 -2.00 29.33
C ALA A 70 -21.96 -2.70 30.68
N ALA A 71 -21.46 -1.96 31.67
CA ALA A 71 -21.30 -2.47 33.03
C ALA A 71 -22.64 -2.62 33.80
N ARG A 72 -23.67 -1.85 33.42
CA ARG A 72 -25.00 -1.81 34.07
C ARG A 72 -26.00 -2.78 33.43
N TYR A 73 -25.81 -3.11 32.15
CA TYR A 73 -26.63 -4.05 31.36
C TYR A 73 -25.73 -5.03 30.58
N PRO A 74 -24.93 -5.84 31.29
CA PRO A 74 -23.97 -6.76 30.66
C PRO A 74 -24.64 -7.77 29.73
N GLU A 75 -25.89 -8.17 30.01
CA GLU A 75 -26.64 -9.12 29.19
C GLU A 75 -27.05 -8.57 27.82
N PHE A 76 -27.36 -7.28 27.74
CA PHE A 76 -27.69 -6.63 26.47
C PHE A 76 -26.43 -6.51 25.62
N CYS A 77 -25.34 -5.98 26.18
CA CYS A 77 -24.08 -5.83 25.45
C CYS A 77 -23.46 -7.18 25.03
N ALA A 78 -23.65 -8.23 25.82
CA ALA A 78 -23.20 -9.59 25.51
C ALA A 78 -23.68 -10.11 24.15
N LYS A 79 -24.94 -9.80 23.81
CA LYS A 79 -25.60 -10.30 22.59
C LYS A 79 -25.31 -9.47 21.34
N PHE A 80 -25.03 -8.18 21.47
CA PHE A 80 -25.01 -7.27 20.31
C PHE A 80 -23.63 -6.70 19.95
N VAL A 81 -22.66 -6.70 20.88
CA VAL A 81 -21.34 -6.14 20.57
C VAL A 81 -20.54 -7.12 19.72
N ARG A 82 -20.45 -6.83 18.41
CA ARG A 82 -19.68 -7.62 17.43
C ARG A 82 -18.28 -7.10 17.18
N ARG A 83 -18.05 -5.80 17.40
CA ARG A 83 -16.75 -5.15 17.20
C ARG A 83 -16.44 -4.21 18.36
N LEU A 84 -15.25 -4.36 18.91
CA LEU A 84 -14.71 -3.48 19.95
C LEU A 84 -13.42 -2.83 19.46
N VAL A 85 -13.38 -1.50 19.44
CA VAL A 85 -12.21 -0.72 19.01
C VAL A 85 -11.73 0.16 20.16
N CYS A 86 -10.54 -0.16 20.68
CA CYS A 86 -9.87 0.57 21.74
C CYS A 86 -8.74 1.39 21.12
N VAL A 87 -8.88 2.72 21.08
CA VAL A 87 -7.84 3.63 20.55
C VAL A 87 -7.30 4.51 21.66
N GLN A 88 -6.00 4.45 21.92
CA GLN A 88 -5.34 5.41 22.80
C GLN A 88 -4.62 6.48 21.98
N CYS A 89 -5.03 7.74 22.12
CA CYS A 89 -4.42 8.87 21.39
C CYS A 89 -3.32 9.62 22.16
N GLU A 90 -3.12 9.40 23.47
CA GLU A 90 -2.30 10.30 24.29
C GLU A 90 -1.31 9.65 25.28
N LEU A 91 -0.29 10.43 25.66
CA LEU A 91 0.97 10.09 26.35
C LEU A 91 0.86 9.38 27.72
N ASN A 92 -0.30 9.33 28.37
CA ASN A 92 -0.40 8.71 29.70
C ASN A 92 -0.91 7.26 29.60
N VAL A 93 0.04 6.34 29.47
CA VAL A 93 -0.19 4.90 29.24
C VAL A 93 -0.84 4.22 30.46
N LYS A 94 -0.45 4.58 31.69
CA LYS A 94 -0.91 3.92 32.91
C LYS A 94 -2.42 4.05 33.18
N PRO A 95 -3.06 5.23 33.12
CA PRO A 95 -4.50 5.35 33.41
C PRO A 95 -5.38 4.62 32.40
N PHE A 96 -5.00 4.62 31.12
CA PHE A 96 -5.73 3.88 30.09
C PHE A 96 -5.68 2.38 30.34
N TRP A 97 -4.51 1.84 30.67
CA TRP A 97 -4.39 0.43 31.01
C TRP A 97 -5.19 0.03 32.22
N ARG A 98 -5.07 0.80 33.30
CA ARG A 98 -5.84 0.54 34.51
C ARG A 98 -7.33 0.52 34.18
N TYR A 99 -7.80 1.42 33.31
CA TYR A 99 -9.18 1.43 32.84
C TYR A 99 -9.54 0.19 32.03
N LEU A 100 -8.71 -0.22 31.05
CA LEU A 100 -8.95 -1.44 30.27
C LEU A 100 -9.02 -2.65 31.18
N GLU A 101 -8.05 -2.82 32.06
CA GLU A 101 -7.95 -3.92 33.00
C GLU A 101 -9.12 -3.98 33.98
N THR A 102 -9.53 -2.84 34.56
CA THR A 102 -10.60 -2.83 35.57
C THR A 102 -12.00 -2.88 34.97
N HIS A 103 -12.20 -2.41 33.73
CA HIS A 103 -13.54 -2.21 33.19
C HIS A 103 -13.84 -2.94 31.89
N VAL A 104 -12.84 -3.16 31.02
CA VAL A 104 -13.07 -3.74 29.70
C VAL A 104 -12.72 -5.23 29.68
N VAL A 105 -11.51 -5.57 30.13
CA VAL A 105 -10.98 -6.94 30.15
C VAL A 105 -11.94 -7.93 30.85
N PRO A 106 -12.48 -7.65 32.05
CA PRO A 106 -13.37 -8.59 32.74
C PRO A 106 -14.73 -8.80 32.06
N GLN A 107 -15.09 -7.94 31.10
CA GLN A 107 -16.34 -8.05 30.36
C GLN A 107 -16.17 -8.81 29.04
N LEU A 108 -14.95 -8.94 28.51
CA LEU A 108 -14.69 -9.59 27.21
C LEU A 108 -15.30 -11.00 27.11
N PRO A 109 -15.18 -11.91 28.10
CA PRO A 109 -15.77 -13.25 28.00
C PRO A 109 -17.29 -13.24 27.97
N LYS A 110 -17.90 -12.19 28.51
CA LYS A 110 -19.36 -12.02 28.49
C LYS A 110 -19.85 -11.57 27.12
N LEU A 111 -18.99 -11.00 26.28
CA LEU A 111 -19.30 -10.60 24.92
C LEU A 111 -19.25 -11.81 23.97
N SER A 112 -20.21 -12.73 24.12
CA SER A 112 -20.29 -13.97 23.34
C SER A 112 -20.41 -13.72 21.83
N SER A 113 -20.86 -12.54 21.41
CA SER A 113 -20.99 -12.14 20.00
C SER A 113 -19.80 -11.36 19.45
N LEU A 114 -18.75 -11.12 20.25
CA LEU A 114 -17.57 -10.36 19.83
C LEU A 114 -16.80 -11.13 18.74
N ARG A 115 -16.73 -10.56 17.53
CA ARG A 115 -16.03 -11.14 16.37
C ARG A 115 -14.75 -10.40 16.02
N VAL A 116 -14.67 -9.10 16.29
CA VAL A 116 -13.54 -8.23 15.94
C VAL A 116 -13.07 -7.47 17.16
N PHE A 117 -11.77 -7.56 17.47
CA PHE A 117 -11.13 -6.80 18.53
C PHE A 117 -9.96 -6.00 17.95
N ASP A 118 -10.08 -4.69 17.97
CA ASP A 118 -9.04 -3.76 17.51
C ASP A 118 -8.50 -2.99 18.72
N LEU A 119 -7.22 -3.17 19.02
CA LEU A 119 -6.50 -2.41 20.03
C LEU A 119 -5.39 -1.63 19.35
N SER A 120 -5.57 -0.32 19.23
CA SER A 120 -4.55 0.58 18.71
C SER A 120 -3.98 1.44 19.82
N MET A 121 -2.68 1.27 20.06
CA MET A 121 -1.98 2.02 21.09
C MET A 121 -0.97 2.98 20.49
N CYS A 122 -0.82 4.13 21.13
CA CYS A 122 0.24 5.09 20.85
C CYS A 122 1.23 5.12 22.02
N CYS A 123 1.75 3.96 22.43
CA CYS A 123 2.69 3.89 23.55
C CYS A 123 4.13 3.81 23.03
N ARG A 124 4.96 4.83 23.29
CA ARG A 124 6.42 4.66 23.23
C ARG A 124 6.84 3.80 24.42
N ARG A 125 7.51 2.67 24.14
CA ARG A 125 8.20 1.73 25.05
C ARG A 125 8.20 2.18 26.52
N THR A 126 7.25 1.70 27.32
CA THR A 126 7.42 1.64 28.77
C THR A 126 7.39 0.18 29.18
N GLN A 127 8.55 -0.32 29.62
CA GLN A 127 8.74 -1.71 30.04
C GLN A 127 7.78 -2.16 31.17
N ASN A 128 7.06 -1.24 31.82
CA ASN A 128 6.12 -1.59 32.88
C ASN A 128 4.69 -1.89 32.38
N SER A 129 4.44 -1.85 31.07
CA SER A 129 3.09 -2.09 30.51
C SER A 129 2.77 -3.57 30.28
N TYR A 130 3.75 -4.48 30.34
CA TYR A 130 3.57 -5.89 30.00
C TYR A 130 2.70 -6.67 30.99
N THR A 131 2.86 -6.42 32.29
CA THR A 131 2.11 -7.14 33.33
C THR A 131 0.61 -6.93 33.20
N LEU A 132 0.19 -5.76 32.69
CA LEU A 132 -1.20 -5.37 32.51
C LEU A 132 -1.85 -5.97 31.26
N LEU A 133 -1.05 -6.50 30.33
CA LEU A 133 -1.51 -7.03 29.05
C LEU A 133 -1.80 -8.54 29.08
N ARG A 134 -1.20 -9.27 30.03
CA ARG A 134 -1.45 -10.71 30.18
C ARG A 134 -2.91 -11.05 30.50
N PRO A 135 -3.61 -10.34 31.42
CA PRO A 135 -5.03 -10.55 31.66
C PRO A 135 -5.88 -10.35 30.40
N LEU A 136 -5.56 -9.34 29.58
CA LEU A 136 -6.27 -9.11 28.31
C LEU A 136 -6.17 -10.34 27.39
N CYS A 137 -4.98 -10.90 27.20
CA CYS A 137 -4.79 -12.07 26.34
C CYS A 137 -5.50 -13.32 26.88
N ASP A 138 -5.50 -13.51 28.20
CA ASP A 138 -6.21 -14.63 28.83
C ASP A 138 -7.73 -14.50 28.66
N GLU A 139 -8.29 -13.28 28.71
CA GLU A 139 -9.71 -13.08 28.44
C GLU A 139 -10.06 -13.16 26.95
N LEU A 140 -9.20 -12.68 26.05
CA LEU A 140 -9.39 -12.86 24.59
C LEU A 140 -9.43 -14.34 24.20
N ARG A 141 -8.65 -15.20 24.89
CA ARG A 141 -8.68 -16.66 24.70
C ARG A 141 -10.06 -17.25 25.01
N ARG A 142 -10.84 -16.64 25.92
CA ARG A 142 -12.19 -17.10 26.29
C ARG A 142 -13.27 -16.61 25.32
N CYS A 143 -12.97 -15.66 24.44
CA CYS A 143 -13.92 -15.17 23.44
C CYS A 143 -14.11 -16.18 22.30
N ALA A 144 -15.05 -17.11 22.45
CA ALA A 144 -15.30 -18.19 21.49
C ALA A 144 -15.62 -17.70 20.06
N SER A 145 -16.26 -16.55 19.91
CA SER A 145 -16.66 -16.00 18.60
C SER A 145 -15.62 -15.13 17.91
N LEU A 146 -14.48 -14.88 18.56
CA LEU A 146 -13.48 -13.94 18.06
C LEU A 146 -12.83 -14.46 16.77
N ARG A 147 -12.93 -13.68 15.68
CA ARG A 147 -12.41 -14.05 14.34
C ARG A 147 -11.24 -13.18 13.91
N ARG A 148 -11.27 -11.90 14.27
CA ARG A 148 -10.25 -10.93 13.87
C ARG A 148 -9.69 -10.20 15.07
N ILE A 149 -8.37 -10.08 15.09
CA ILE A 149 -7.63 -9.29 16.08
C ILE A 149 -6.74 -8.29 15.32
N SER A 150 -6.79 -7.02 15.69
CA SER A 150 -5.84 -6.00 15.24
C SER A 150 -5.14 -5.40 16.45
N LEU A 151 -3.81 -5.53 16.53
CA LEU A 151 -3.00 -5.02 17.62
C LEU A 151 -1.97 -4.03 17.05
N HIS A 152 -2.10 -2.75 17.39
CA HIS A 152 -1.13 -1.74 16.99
C HIS A 152 -0.30 -1.28 18.17
N CYS A 153 1.02 -1.22 17.97
CA CYS A 153 2.02 -0.87 18.97
C CYS A 153 1.95 -1.73 20.23
N VAL A 154 1.65 -3.02 20.06
CA VAL A 154 1.62 -3.99 21.15
C VAL A 154 2.94 -4.74 21.19
N PRO A 155 3.51 -5.01 22.39
CA PRO A 155 4.73 -5.78 22.48
C PRO A 155 4.55 -7.26 22.10
N ILE A 156 5.63 -7.89 21.66
CA ILE A 156 5.57 -9.23 21.06
C ILE A 156 5.15 -10.33 22.03
N GLU A 157 5.54 -10.22 23.30
CA GLU A 157 5.19 -11.19 24.36
C GLU A 157 3.69 -11.27 24.57
N VAL A 158 3.00 -10.15 24.36
CA VAL A 158 1.56 -10.04 24.49
C VAL A 158 0.89 -10.71 23.31
N VAL A 159 1.43 -10.51 22.11
CA VAL A 159 0.96 -11.22 20.91
C VAL A 159 1.15 -12.72 21.08
N ASN A 160 2.31 -13.17 21.56
CA ASN A 160 2.62 -14.57 21.82
C ASN A 160 1.70 -15.19 22.91
N ALA A 161 1.18 -14.37 23.83
CA ALA A 161 0.22 -14.82 24.82
C ALA A 161 -1.19 -15.02 24.24
N VAL A 162 -1.50 -14.45 23.08
CA VAL A 162 -2.79 -14.65 22.40
C VAL A 162 -2.87 -16.09 21.90
N HIS A 163 -3.79 -16.86 22.48
CA HIS A 163 -4.14 -18.18 21.97
C HIS A 163 -5.63 -18.18 21.67
N SER A 164 -5.99 -18.59 20.45
CA SER A 164 -7.37 -18.72 20.05
C SER A 164 -7.49 -19.74 18.91
N ARG A 165 -8.47 -20.64 19.04
CA ARG A 165 -8.81 -21.61 17.99
C ARG A 165 -9.78 -21.05 16.96
N THR A 166 -10.28 -19.83 17.14
CA THR A 166 -11.36 -19.26 16.31
C THR A 166 -10.91 -18.06 15.49
N VAL A 167 -9.79 -17.43 15.86
CA VAL A 167 -9.18 -16.32 15.12
C VAL A 167 -8.64 -16.81 13.79
N THR A 168 -9.05 -16.15 12.71
CA THR A 168 -8.66 -16.44 11.33
C THR A 168 -7.91 -15.28 10.68
N SER A 169 -7.94 -14.08 11.27
CA SER A 169 -7.32 -12.87 10.74
C SER A 169 -6.61 -12.12 11.87
N LEU A 170 -5.31 -11.89 11.72
CA LEU A 170 -4.47 -11.18 12.69
C LEU A 170 -3.71 -10.05 12.00
N ARG A 171 -3.83 -8.84 12.54
CA ARG A 171 -3.03 -7.69 12.12
C ARG A 171 -2.19 -7.19 13.28
N LEU A 172 -0.90 -7.03 13.05
CA LEU A 172 0.08 -6.65 14.05
C LEU A 172 0.90 -5.48 13.50
N TYR A 173 0.94 -4.39 14.25
CA TYR A 173 1.87 -3.30 14.01
C TYR A 173 2.82 -3.31 15.20
N VAL A 174 3.91 -4.06 15.09
CA VAL A 174 4.85 -4.30 16.19
C VAL A 174 5.91 -3.19 16.19
N ILE A 175 6.22 -2.66 17.37
CA ILE A 175 7.26 -1.62 17.51
C ILE A 175 8.66 -2.23 17.44
N ASP A 176 8.79 -3.46 17.93
CA ASP A 176 10.04 -4.18 18.11
C ASP A 176 10.21 -5.28 17.06
N ASP A 177 11.32 -6.02 17.18
CA ASP A 177 11.70 -7.10 16.27
C ASP A 177 10.66 -8.23 16.26
N ALA A 178 10.14 -8.57 15.08
CA ALA A 178 9.14 -9.61 14.90
C ALA A 178 9.75 -11.03 14.89
N SER A 179 11.08 -11.17 14.96
CA SER A 179 11.77 -12.46 14.99
C SER A 179 11.28 -13.38 16.13
N ALA A 180 10.94 -12.82 17.28
CA ALA A 180 10.44 -13.56 18.44
C ALA A 180 8.94 -13.88 18.41
N LEU A 181 8.25 -13.65 17.28
CA LEU A 181 6.81 -13.88 17.16
C LEU A 181 6.52 -15.39 17.13
N ASP A 182 5.70 -15.86 18.08
CA ASP A 182 5.24 -17.24 18.17
C ASP A 182 3.72 -17.30 18.02
N LEU A 183 3.26 -17.73 16.84
CA LEU A 183 1.84 -17.82 16.50
C LEU A 183 1.27 -19.24 16.66
N ARG A 184 1.94 -20.15 17.38
CA ARG A 184 1.45 -21.54 17.57
C ARG A 184 0.12 -21.62 18.30
N GLY A 185 -0.23 -20.59 19.06
CA GLY A 185 -1.54 -20.44 19.70
C GLY A 185 -2.71 -20.14 18.74
N LEU A 186 -2.44 -19.90 17.45
CA LEU A 186 -3.42 -19.46 16.43
C LEU A 186 -3.43 -20.39 15.21
N PRO A 187 -3.81 -21.68 15.36
CA PRO A 187 -3.65 -22.68 14.32
C PRO A 187 -4.56 -22.50 13.09
N ARG A 188 -5.64 -21.71 13.19
CA ARG A 188 -6.62 -21.49 12.11
C ARG A 188 -6.41 -20.16 11.36
N LEU A 189 -5.22 -19.59 11.44
CA LEU A 189 -4.95 -18.30 10.84
C LEU A 189 -4.91 -18.40 9.32
N THR A 190 -5.80 -17.68 8.65
CA THR A 190 -5.89 -17.61 7.18
C THR A 190 -5.35 -16.29 6.63
N GLU A 191 -5.30 -15.24 7.45
CA GLU A 191 -4.76 -13.92 7.09
C GLU A 191 -3.84 -13.40 8.19
N LEU A 192 -2.65 -12.97 7.81
CA LEU A 192 -1.65 -12.40 8.71
C LEU A 192 -1.07 -11.13 8.08
N ASP A 193 -1.15 -10.01 8.79
CA ASP A 193 -0.53 -8.73 8.45
C ASP A 193 0.42 -8.38 9.60
N VAL A 194 1.73 -8.42 9.36
CA VAL A 194 2.75 -8.06 10.35
C VAL A 194 3.58 -6.91 9.80
N ARG A 195 3.60 -5.81 10.54
CA ARG A 195 4.38 -4.64 10.21
C ARG A 195 5.27 -4.33 11.38
N ALA A 196 6.57 -4.55 11.25
CA ALA A 196 7.51 -4.22 12.30
C ALA A 196 8.27 -2.94 11.96
N LYS A 197 8.29 -2.02 12.93
CA LYS A 197 8.97 -0.73 12.79
C LYS A 197 10.49 -0.86 12.90
N ARG A 198 11.00 -1.95 13.47
CA ARG A 198 12.44 -2.16 13.70
C ARG A 198 12.78 -3.63 13.54
N GLY A 199 13.91 -3.90 12.89
CA GLY A 199 14.47 -5.25 12.82
C GLY A 199 13.88 -6.10 11.68
N GLU A 200 14.30 -7.37 11.68
CA GLU A 200 13.92 -8.32 10.66
C GLU A 200 12.47 -8.76 10.88
N CYS A 201 11.63 -8.59 9.86
CA CYS A 201 10.24 -9.04 9.89
C CYS A 201 10.10 -10.51 9.49
N ALA A 202 11.11 -11.34 9.71
CA ALA A 202 11.01 -12.77 9.50
C ALA A 202 10.57 -13.41 10.82
N PRO A 203 9.26 -13.57 11.09
CA PRO A 203 8.80 -14.33 12.23
C PRO A 203 9.43 -15.72 12.16
N ALA A 204 10.18 -16.10 13.19
CA ALA A 204 11.02 -17.30 13.16
C ALA A 204 10.22 -18.61 12.99
N ARG A 205 8.88 -18.57 13.09
CA ARG A 205 8.01 -19.75 13.14
C ARG A 205 6.63 -19.49 12.52
N LEU A 206 6.55 -19.49 11.19
CA LEU A 206 5.25 -19.55 10.48
C LEU A 206 4.92 -20.95 9.95
N ASP A 207 5.82 -21.93 10.09
CA ASP A 207 5.70 -23.25 9.45
C ASP A 207 4.41 -24.02 9.76
N HIS A 208 3.83 -23.78 10.94
CA HIS A 208 2.61 -24.45 11.38
C HIS A 208 1.33 -23.82 10.79
N LEU A 209 1.40 -22.63 10.18
CA LEU A 209 0.25 -21.90 9.63
C LEU A 209 -0.09 -22.35 8.20
N THR A 210 -0.23 -23.65 7.98
CA THR A 210 -0.43 -24.24 6.64
C THR A 210 -1.72 -23.82 5.95
N GLU A 211 -2.70 -23.29 6.69
CA GLU A 211 -3.97 -22.74 6.16
C GLU A 211 -3.87 -21.26 5.75
N LEU A 212 -2.71 -20.63 5.90
CA LEU A 212 -2.53 -19.21 5.61
C LEU A 212 -2.69 -18.92 4.11
N ARG A 213 -3.61 -18.02 3.78
CA ARG A 213 -3.96 -17.64 2.39
C ARG A 213 -3.48 -16.25 2.01
N ALA A 214 -3.31 -15.37 3.00
CA ALA A 214 -2.82 -14.01 2.80
C ALA A 214 -1.78 -13.66 3.85
N LEU A 215 -0.60 -13.24 3.39
CA LEU A 215 0.51 -12.81 4.22
C LEU A 215 0.99 -11.44 3.76
N LEU A 216 0.97 -10.47 4.68
CA LEU A 216 1.66 -9.20 4.52
C LEU A 216 2.74 -9.12 5.58
N LEU A 217 3.98 -8.90 5.14
CA LEU A 217 5.10 -8.58 6.01
C LEU A 217 5.70 -7.23 5.59
N GLU A 218 5.85 -6.32 6.53
CA GLU A 218 6.44 -4.99 6.30
C GLU A 218 7.57 -4.75 7.29
N SER A 219 8.78 -4.55 6.76
CA SER A 219 9.97 -4.16 7.50
C SER A 219 10.33 -2.71 7.16
N ASP A 220 10.57 -1.91 8.19
CA ASP A 220 11.02 -0.53 8.02
C ASP A 220 12.49 -0.49 7.56
N LEU A 221 12.72 -0.28 6.25
CA LEU A 221 14.04 -0.10 5.64
C LEU A 221 14.66 1.29 5.87
N SER A 222 14.30 2.01 6.93
CA SER A 222 14.94 3.27 7.28
C SER A 222 16.43 3.07 7.66
N ARG A 223 17.23 2.99 6.59
CA ARG A 223 18.63 3.35 6.38
C ARG A 223 19.77 2.43 6.81
N ARG A 224 19.67 1.46 7.74
CA ARG A 224 20.90 0.70 8.14
C ARG A 224 20.79 -0.80 8.42
N SER A 225 19.62 -1.34 8.77
CA SER A 225 19.48 -2.79 8.93
C SER A 225 18.87 -3.38 7.67
N LYS A 226 19.70 -4.00 6.82
CA LYS A 226 19.20 -4.86 5.75
C LYS A 226 18.61 -6.09 6.44
N ALA A 227 17.29 -6.24 6.46
CA ALA A 227 16.70 -7.55 6.68
C ALA A 227 17.12 -8.40 5.47
N ARG A 228 18.15 -9.23 5.66
CA ARG A 228 18.65 -10.11 4.61
C ARG A 228 17.82 -11.36 4.65
N GLY A 229 17.09 -11.67 3.59
CA GLY A 229 16.20 -12.80 3.70
C GLY A 229 15.70 -13.34 2.38
N THR A 230 16.53 -14.20 1.79
CA THR A 230 16.08 -15.18 0.82
C THR A 230 15.08 -16.19 1.41
N ARG A 231 14.80 -16.16 2.72
CA ARG A 231 13.87 -17.06 3.43
C ARG A 231 12.94 -16.37 4.43
N CYS A 232 12.40 -15.19 4.08
CA CYS A 232 11.43 -14.52 4.96
C CYS A 232 10.08 -15.22 5.02
N VAL A 233 9.77 -16.05 4.02
CA VAL A 233 8.53 -16.82 3.95
C VAL A 233 8.89 -18.31 3.88
N PRO A 234 8.44 -19.14 4.84
CA PRO A 234 8.76 -20.56 4.80
C PRO A 234 7.99 -21.29 3.70
N ASP A 235 8.69 -22.18 2.99
CA ASP A 235 8.20 -22.97 1.85
C ASP A 235 7.01 -23.89 2.19
N THR A 236 6.72 -24.07 3.48
CA THR A 236 5.59 -24.83 4.01
C THR A 236 4.24 -24.15 3.77
N LEU A 237 4.21 -22.83 3.52
CA LEU A 237 2.98 -22.03 3.33
C LEU A 237 2.37 -22.15 1.92
N THR A 238 2.21 -23.38 1.43
CA THR A 238 1.76 -23.69 0.05
C THR A 238 0.33 -23.23 -0.28
N SER A 239 -0.49 -22.91 0.73
CA SER A 239 -1.87 -22.38 0.58
C SER A 239 -1.94 -20.87 0.29
N LEU A 240 -0.80 -20.18 0.23
CA LEU A 240 -0.75 -18.73 0.03
C LEU A 240 -1.26 -18.32 -1.35
N THR A 241 -2.35 -17.55 -1.35
CA THR A 241 -2.92 -16.91 -2.54
C THR A 241 -2.45 -15.48 -2.73
N ARG A 242 -2.12 -14.78 -1.62
CA ARG A 242 -1.66 -13.39 -1.63
C ARG A 242 -0.43 -13.24 -0.75
N LEU A 243 0.63 -12.66 -1.30
CA LEU A 243 1.86 -12.35 -0.59
C LEU A 243 2.24 -10.89 -0.84
N THR A 244 2.46 -10.14 0.23
CA THR A 244 2.96 -8.77 0.19
C THR A 244 4.18 -8.66 1.09
N LEU A 245 5.31 -8.32 0.50
CA LEU A 245 6.56 -8.06 1.20
C LEU A 245 6.89 -6.59 1.00
N ILE A 246 7.04 -5.85 2.09
CA ILE A 246 7.37 -4.43 2.06
C ILE A 246 8.70 -4.23 2.77
N GLY A 247 9.65 -3.59 2.12
CA GLY A 247 10.91 -3.23 2.74
C GLY A 247 11.84 -4.42 3.00
N TYR A 248 11.95 -5.35 2.06
CA TYR A 248 12.90 -6.47 2.15
C TYR A 248 14.09 -6.29 1.22
N ALA A 249 15.27 -6.78 1.62
CA ALA A 249 16.48 -6.75 0.80
C ALA A 249 16.96 -8.16 0.44
N ASP A 250 17.74 -8.27 -0.64
CA ASP A 250 18.36 -9.53 -1.11
C ASP A 250 17.32 -10.63 -1.35
N LEU A 251 16.17 -10.28 -1.93
CA LEU A 251 15.11 -11.25 -2.25
C LEU A 251 15.51 -12.09 -3.45
N ASP A 252 15.42 -13.42 -3.33
CA ASP A 252 15.54 -14.34 -4.46
C ASP A 252 14.15 -14.86 -4.84
N LEU A 253 13.67 -14.50 -6.04
CA LEU A 253 12.36 -14.95 -6.53
C LEU A 253 12.26 -16.48 -6.68
N SER A 254 13.39 -17.19 -6.75
CA SER A 254 13.44 -18.66 -6.79
C SER A 254 12.84 -19.29 -5.52
N SER A 255 12.93 -18.59 -4.38
CA SER A 255 12.30 -18.99 -3.11
C SER A 255 10.77 -19.08 -3.20
N PHE A 256 10.15 -18.44 -4.20
CA PHE A 256 8.71 -18.51 -4.39
C PHE A 256 8.24 -19.71 -5.20
N ALA A 257 9.15 -20.62 -5.59
CA ALA A 257 8.81 -21.77 -6.43
C ALA A 257 7.82 -22.77 -5.77
N GLY A 258 7.66 -22.75 -4.45
CA GLY A 258 6.69 -23.59 -3.74
C GLY A 258 5.23 -23.10 -3.79
N TYR A 259 4.98 -21.81 -4.09
CA TYR A 259 3.67 -21.17 -3.91
C TYR A 259 2.79 -21.26 -5.16
N THR A 260 2.40 -22.49 -5.53
CA THR A 260 1.61 -22.75 -6.74
C THR A 260 0.21 -22.13 -6.74
N THR A 261 -0.32 -21.80 -5.57
CA THR A 261 -1.64 -21.18 -5.39
C THR A 261 -1.61 -19.65 -5.43
N LEU A 262 -0.42 -19.04 -5.54
CA LEU A 262 -0.24 -17.60 -5.46
C LEU A 262 -0.82 -16.89 -6.68
N THR A 263 -1.79 -16.01 -6.45
CA THR A 263 -2.44 -15.19 -7.48
C THR A 263 -2.00 -13.74 -7.45
N ASP A 264 -1.53 -13.27 -6.30
CA ASP A 264 -1.12 -11.88 -6.08
C ASP A 264 0.20 -11.83 -5.33
N LEU A 265 1.23 -11.27 -5.98
CA LEU A 265 2.55 -11.03 -5.39
C LEU A 265 2.85 -9.53 -5.45
N ARG A 266 3.19 -8.96 -4.30
CA ARG A 266 3.54 -7.55 -4.17
C ARG A 266 4.85 -7.41 -3.41
N LEU A 267 5.83 -6.80 -4.05
CA LEU A 267 7.16 -6.52 -3.51
C LEU A 267 7.30 -5.00 -3.50
N ASP A 268 7.08 -4.37 -2.35
CA ASP A 268 7.10 -2.92 -2.21
C ASP A 268 8.36 -2.46 -1.51
N ASN A 269 8.94 -1.36 -1.98
CA ASN A 269 10.15 -0.78 -1.39
C ASN A 269 11.25 -1.85 -1.15
N CYS A 270 11.33 -2.87 -2.00
CA CYS A 270 12.33 -3.93 -1.84
C CYS A 270 13.68 -3.48 -2.42
N ARG A 271 14.79 -4.09 -1.98
CA ARG A 271 16.14 -3.83 -2.50
C ARG A 271 16.79 -5.12 -2.96
N ASP A 272 17.71 -5.00 -3.92
CA ASP A 272 18.55 -6.12 -4.35
C ASP A 272 17.73 -7.39 -4.70
N VAL A 273 16.58 -7.20 -5.37
CA VAL A 273 15.76 -8.32 -5.85
C VAL A 273 16.49 -9.00 -7.01
N SER A 274 16.75 -10.29 -6.83
CA SER A 274 17.33 -11.19 -7.81
C SER A 274 16.37 -12.34 -8.06
N ASP A 275 16.55 -12.99 -9.18
CA ASP A 275 15.70 -14.06 -9.63
C ASP A 275 16.53 -15.27 -10.06
N GLY A 276 17.78 -15.40 -9.61
CA GLY A 276 18.63 -16.60 -9.81
C GLY A 276 18.42 -17.34 -11.14
N ASP A 277 18.35 -18.67 -11.09
CA ASP A 277 17.84 -19.52 -12.19
C ASP A 277 16.29 -19.63 -12.16
N ALA A 278 15.60 -18.65 -11.59
CA ALA A 278 14.17 -18.72 -11.29
C ALA A 278 13.31 -18.82 -12.56
N CYS A 279 13.78 -18.48 -13.76
CA CYS A 279 13.05 -18.87 -14.97
C CYS A 279 12.77 -20.37 -15.04
N VAL A 280 13.72 -21.23 -14.66
CA VAL A 280 13.53 -22.68 -14.66
C VAL A 280 12.60 -23.10 -13.52
N GLN A 281 12.74 -22.48 -12.34
CA GLN A 281 11.98 -22.87 -11.14
C GLN A 281 10.54 -22.30 -11.13
N LEU A 282 10.35 -21.09 -11.64
CA LEU A 282 9.06 -20.40 -11.75
C LEU A 282 8.20 -20.94 -12.90
N ARG A 283 8.78 -21.64 -13.89
CA ARG A 283 8.07 -22.28 -15.00
C ARG A 283 6.95 -23.22 -14.57
N GLY A 284 7.08 -23.84 -13.39
CA GLY A 284 6.02 -24.68 -12.80
C GLY A 284 5.25 -24.03 -11.66
N ALA A 285 5.89 -23.09 -10.95
CA ALA A 285 5.40 -22.60 -9.67
C ALA A 285 4.32 -21.53 -9.79
N LEU A 286 4.67 -20.35 -10.30
CA LEU A 286 3.80 -19.17 -10.26
C LEU A 286 2.86 -19.09 -11.48
N THR A 287 2.47 -20.26 -12.01
CA THR A 287 1.56 -20.32 -13.16
C THR A 287 0.19 -19.71 -12.85
N GLY A 288 -0.22 -19.69 -11.58
CA GLY A 288 -1.45 -19.05 -11.10
C GLY A 288 -1.40 -17.52 -10.97
N LEU A 289 -0.22 -16.90 -11.06
CA LEU A 289 -0.04 -15.49 -10.75
C LEU A 289 -0.79 -14.58 -11.73
N ARG A 290 -1.62 -13.68 -11.19
CA ARG A 290 -2.46 -12.74 -11.96
C ARG A 290 -2.04 -11.29 -11.77
N HIS A 291 -1.60 -10.95 -10.56
CA HIS A 291 -1.15 -9.61 -10.19
C HIS A 291 0.27 -9.68 -9.68
N PHE A 292 1.15 -8.91 -10.32
CA PHE A 292 2.51 -8.73 -9.86
C PHE A 292 2.82 -7.24 -9.73
N HIS A 293 3.20 -6.83 -8.53
CA HIS A 293 3.63 -5.46 -8.24
C HIS A 293 5.07 -5.52 -7.73
N LEU A 294 5.93 -4.71 -8.36
CA LEU A 294 7.34 -4.61 -8.06
C LEU A 294 7.71 -3.13 -7.94
N GLU A 295 7.85 -2.65 -6.71
CA GLU A 295 8.44 -1.36 -6.38
C GLU A 295 9.78 -1.64 -5.68
N CYS A 296 10.88 -1.22 -6.29
CA CYS A 296 12.21 -1.52 -5.76
C CYS A 296 13.11 -0.29 -5.75
N TRP A 297 13.87 -0.13 -4.67
CA TRP A 297 14.83 0.96 -4.50
C TRP A 297 16.25 0.38 -4.54
N GLY A 298 17.03 0.71 -5.57
CA GLY A 298 18.45 0.33 -5.67
C GLY A 298 18.79 -0.56 -6.87
N ARG A 299 19.86 -1.36 -6.76
CA ARG A 299 20.32 -2.25 -7.84
C ARG A 299 19.41 -3.47 -7.93
N VAL A 300 18.32 -3.34 -8.66
CA VAL A 300 17.63 -4.53 -9.18
C VAL A 300 18.49 -5.08 -10.31
N ASN A 301 18.85 -6.35 -10.29
CA ASN A 301 19.47 -6.97 -11.46
C ASN A 301 18.36 -7.29 -12.49
N VAL A 302 17.78 -6.24 -13.06
CA VAL A 302 16.51 -6.25 -13.83
C VAL A 302 16.57 -7.20 -15.03
N ALA A 303 17.77 -7.40 -15.60
CA ALA A 303 17.97 -8.30 -16.73
C ALA A 303 17.49 -9.72 -16.45
N LEU A 304 17.62 -10.17 -15.21
CA LEU A 304 17.20 -11.50 -14.84
C LEU A 304 15.69 -11.47 -14.53
N SER A 305 15.18 -10.53 -13.72
CA SER A 305 13.80 -10.60 -13.18
C SER A 305 12.70 -10.50 -14.25
N LEU A 306 12.97 -9.74 -15.33
CA LEU A 306 12.22 -9.67 -16.60
C LEU A 306 12.01 -11.04 -17.28
N GLY A 307 13.08 -11.83 -17.30
CA GLY A 307 13.16 -13.06 -18.10
C GLY A 307 12.12 -14.11 -17.73
N SER A 308 11.55 -14.02 -16.53
CA SER A 308 10.54 -14.96 -16.01
C SER A 308 9.13 -14.70 -16.53
N LEU A 309 8.84 -13.53 -17.11
CA LEU A 309 7.52 -13.18 -17.67
C LEU A 309 6.93 -14.18 -18.68
N PRO A 310 7.70 -14.84 -19.58
CA PRO A 310 7.17 -15.87 -20.48
C PRO A 310 6.53 -17.05 -19.75
N CYS A 311 6.89 -17.25 -18.49
CA CYS A 311 6.40 -18.34 -17.63
C CYS A 311 5.10 -17.96 -16.93
N LEU A 312 4.87 -16.65 -16.70
CA LEU A 312 3.70 -16.09 -16.03
C LEU A 312 2.53 -15.90 -17.01
N ARG A 313 2.07 -17.00 -17.63
CA ARG A 313 1.06 -16.98 -18.70
C ARG A 313 -0.31 -16.40 -18.28
N ASN A 314 -0.61 -16.42 -16.98
CA ASN A 314 -1.85 -15.92 -16.42
C ASN A 314 -1.75 -14.48 -15.87
N LEU A 315 -0.58 -13.83 -16.01
CA LEU A 315 -0.36 -12.48 -15.52
C LEU A 315 -1.24 -11.48 -16.29
N ARG A 316 -2.08 -10.76 -15.56
CA ARG A 316 -3.01 -9.76 -16.10
C ARG A 316 -2.63 -8.34 -15.72
N VAL A 317 -2.01 -8.17 -14.55
CA VAL A 317 -1.63 -6.86 -14.03
C VAL A 317 -0.17 -6.91 -13.64
N LEU A 318 0.60 -6.00 -14.23
CA LEU A 318 2.00 -5.78 -13.91
C LEU A 318 2.20 -4.30 -13.57
N THR A 319 2.67 -4.04 -12.37
CA THR A 319 3.11 -2.71 -11.95
C THR A 319 4.59 -2.78 -11.62
N ILE A 320 5.36 -1.92 -12.26
CA ILE A 320 6.78 -1.73 -12.04
C ILE A 320 6.99 -0.28 -11.62
N ASP A 321 7.61 -0.09 -10.47
CA ASP A 321 7.87 1.22 -9.88
C ASP A 321 9.32 1.34 -9.39
N MET A 322 9.88 2.54 -9.51
CA MET A 322 11.24 2.92 -9.06
C MET A 322 12.38 2.06 -9.64
N LEU A 323 12.16 1.41 -10.79
CA LEU A 323 13.16 0.52 -11.38
C LEU A 323 14.24 1.29 -12.15
N ALA A 324 15.38 1.55 -11.49
CA ALA A 324 16.48 2.36 -12.02
C ALA A 324 17.21 1.75 -13.23
N LEU A 325 17.05 0.45 -13.48
CA LEU A 325 17.82 -0.32 -14.47
C LEU A 325 16.92 -1.05 -15.48
N LEU A 326 15.72 -0.54 -15.74
CA LEU A 326 14.85 -1.05 -16.80
C LEU A 326 15.17 -0.31 -18.10
N ASP A 327 16.21 -0.77 -18.79
CA ASP A 327 16.53 -0.30 -20.14
C ASP A 327 15.65 -0.97 -21.20
N ASP A 328 15.78 -0.51 -22.44
CA ASP A 328 15.05 -1.02 -23.58
C ASP A 328 15.29 -2.50 -23.87
N GLU A 329 16.54 -2.97 -23.75
CA GLU A 329 16.91 -4.36 -23.96
C GLU A 329 16.14 -5.25 -22.98
N ARG A 330 16.12 -4.89 -21.70
CA ARG A 330 15.39 -5.62 -20.65
C ARG A 330 13.89 -5.49 -20.79
N ALA A 331 13.40 -4.34 -21.26
CA ALA A 331 11.99 -4.15 -21.55
C ALA A 331 11.47 -5.08 -22.66
N THR A 332 12.34 -5.63 -23.53
CA THR A 332 11.92 -6.63 -24.54
C THR A 332 11.34 -7.90 -23.92
N ALA A 333 11.68 -8.22 -22.66
CA ALA A 333 11.08 -9.34 -21.94
C ALA A 333 9.55 -9.21 -21.83
N LEU A 334 9.03 -7.97 -21.77
CA LEU A 334 7.60 -7.66 -21.74
C LEU A 334 6.86 -8.14 -23.00
N ASN A 335 7.55 -8.38 -24.12
CA ASN A 335 6.95 -8.91 -25.36
C ASN A 335 6.26 -10.27 -25.16
N HIS A 336 6.65 -11.00 -24.11
CA HIS A 336 6.10 -12.32 -23.81
C HIS A 336 4.81 -12.25 -22.96
N ALA A 337 4.49 -11.10 -22.36
CA ALA A 337 3.33 -10.90 -21.49
C ALA A 337 2.02 -10.70 -22.28
N LYS A 338 1.69 -11.63 -23.17
CA LYS A 338 0.53 -11.53 -24.10
C LYS A 338 -0.84 -11.49 -23.40
N ALA A 339 -0.92 -11.99 -22.17
CA ALA A 339 -2.14 -12.02 -21.37
C ALA A 339 -2.40 -10.71 -20.59
N LEU A 340 -1.45 -9.77 -20.60
CA LEU A 340 -1.50 -8.58 -19.78
C LEU A 340 -2.64 -7.66 -20.19
N GLU A 341 -3.46 -7.26 -19.22
CA GLU A 341 -4.59 -6.34 -19.38
C GLU A 341 -4.26 -4.94 -18.83
N ARG A 342 -3.32 -4.86 -17.88
CA ARG A 342 -2.86 -3.62 -17.25
C ARG A 342 -1.35 -3.63 -17.05
N LEU A 343 -0.70 -2.59 -17.55
CA LEU A 343 0.72 -2.31 -17.36
C LEU A 343 0.91 -0.91 -16.80
N SER A 344 1.63 -0.80 -15.70
CA SER A 344 2.00 0.47 -15.09
C SER A 344 3.50 0.53 -14.89
N LEU A 345 4.14 1.52 -15.49
CA LEU A 345 5.56 1.83 -15.36
C LEU A 345 5.68 3.19 -14.68
N MET A 346 6.30 3.24 -13.51
CA MET A 346 6.47 4.47 -12.73
C MET A 346 7.94 4.63 -12.37
N TYR A 347 8.46 5.85 -12.52
CA TYR A 347 9.86 6.18 -12.20
C TYR A 347 10.88 5.22 -12.83
N VAL A 348 10.60 4.77 -14.06
CA VAL A 348 11.48 3.87 -14.81
C VAL A 348 12.58 4.67 -15.50
N ARG A 349 13.83 4.18 -15.39
CA ARG A 349 15.00 4.80 -16.02
C ARG A 349 15.60 3.86 -17.05
N GLY A 350 15.88 4.39 -18.24
CA GLY A 350 16.53 3.67 -19.34
C GLY A 350 15.59 3.21 -20.46
N ILE A 351 14.27 3.23 -20.25
CA ILE A 351 13.33 3.02 -21.36
C ILE A 351 13.32 4.26 -22.24
N THR A 352 13.71 4.11 -23.50
CA THR A 352 13.55 5.12 -24.54
C THR A 352 12.45 4.77 -25.53
N HIS A 353 11.93 3.54 -25.52
CA HIS A 353 10.84 3.13 -26.40
C HIS A 353 9.87 2.13 -25.77
N VAL A 354 8.58 2.30 -26.06
CA VAL A 354 7.52 1.39 -25.60
C VAL A 354 7.12 0.37 -26.67
N GLY A 355 8.09 -0.09 -27.48
CA GLY A 355 7.88 -1.05 -28.58
C GLY A 355 7.19 -2.35 -28.15
N PHE A 356 7.39 -2.75 -26.90
CA PHE A 356 6.80 -3.97 -26.34
C PHE A 356 5.27 -3.94 -26.25
N VAL A 357 4.66 -2.75 -26.20
CA VAL A 357 3.21 -2.60 -26.08
C VAL A 357 2.49 -3.16 -27.32
N ALA A 358 3.11 -3.10 -28.51
CA ALA A 358 2.57 -3.67 -29.75
C ALA A 358 2.35 -5.20 -29.66
N HIS A 359 3.06 -5.88 -28.76
CA HIS A 359 2.97 -7.33 -28.56
C HIS A 359 1.94 -7.75 -27.50
N MET A 360 1.17 -6.80 -26.95
CA MET A 360 0.18 -7.02 -25.90
C MET A 360 -1.26 -6.78 -26.39
N PRO A 361 -1.86 -7.71 -27.16
CA PRO A 361 -3.15 -7.50 -27.82
C PRO A 361 -4.33 -7.34 -26.84
N ARG A 362 -4.13 -7.68 -25.56
CA ARG A 362 -5.14 -7.58 -24.50
C ARG A 362 -4.96 -6.37 -23.60
N LEU A 363 -3.94 -5.54 -23.84
CA LEU A 363 -3.63 -4.42 -22.97
C LEU A 363 -4.73 -3.35 -23.08
N LYS A 364 -5.46 -3.15 -21.98
CA LYS A 364 -6.53 -2.16 -21.86
C LYS A 364 -6.08 -0.92 -21.10
N HIS A 365 -5.15 -1.07 -20.17
CA HIS A 365 -4.69 0.01 -19.31
C HIS A 365 -3.17 0.13 -19.42
N PHE A 366 -2.71 1.28 -19.88
CA PHE A 366 -1.29 1.59 -19.93
C PHE A 366 -1.00 2.87 -19.17
N THR A 367 -0.03 2.82 -18.27
CA THR A 367 0.42 3.95 -17.47
C THR A 367 1.94 4.05 -17.54
N VAL A 368 2.43 5.24 -17.88
CA VAL A 368 3.84 5.62 -17.79
C VAL A 368 3.90 6.95 -17.05
N LYS A 369 4.55 6.97 -15.88
CA LYS A 369 4.70 8.17 -15.06
C LYS A 369 6.14 8.42 -14.71
N TYR A 370 6.57 9.67 -14.84
CA TYR A 370 7.90 10.13 -14.47
C TYR A 370 9.03 9.28 -15.08
N PRO A 371 9.00 8.97 -16.39
CA PRO A 371 10.13 8.30 -16.99
C PRO A 371 11.38 9.20 -16.94
N CYS A 372 12.52 8.62 -16.63
CA CYS A 372 13.79 9.34 -16.65
C CYS A 372 14.32 9.38 -18.08
N GLY A 373 13.85 10.35 -18.86
CA GLY A 373 14.34 10.64 -20.21
C GLY A 373 13.27 10.58 -21.31
N PRO A 374 13.69 10.81 -22.57
CA PRO A 374 12.81 10.82 -23.73
C PRO A 374 12.26 9.43 -24.05
N ILE A 375 10.93 9.27 -24.16
CA ILE A 375 10.28 8.03 -24.61
C ILE A 375 9.61 8.23 -25.98
N ASN A 376 9.91 7.32 -26.91
CA ASN A 376 9.20 7.15 -28.16
C ASN A 376 7.94 6.30 -27.97
N TYR A 377 6.79 6.90 -28.24
CA TYR A 377 5.46 6.33 -28.11
C TYR A 377 4.83 5.82 -29.42
N ALA A 378 5.56 5.79 -30.53
CA ALA A 378 5.03 5.43 -31.85
C ALA A 378 4.36 4.04 -31.88
N ALA A 379 4.86 3.10 -31.08
CA ALA A 379 4.33 1.75 -30.96
C ALA A 379 2.95 1.67 -30.26
N LEU A 380 2.50 2.75 -29.61
CA LEU A 380 1.14 2.79 -29.05
C LEU A 380 0.09 2.60 -30.15
N ARG A 381 0.35 3.06 -31.38
CA ARG A 381 -0.56 2.88 -32.52
C ARG A 381 -1.06 1.44 -32.70
N ASP A 382 -0.23 0.46 -32.38
CA ASP A 382 -0.55 -0.97 -32.55
C ASP A 382 -1.36 -1.54 -31.36
N ALA A 383 -1.42 -0.82 -30.24
CA ALA A 383 -2.13 -1.21 -29.01
C ALA A 383 -3.64 -0.91 -29.09
N THR A 384 -4.31 -1.47 -30.09
CA THR A 384 -5.71 -1.15 -30.45
C THR A 384 -6.76 -1.49 -29.38
N ALA A 385 -6.39 -2.22 -28.32
CA ALA A 385 -7.25 -2.58 -27.21
C ALA A 385 -7.29 -1.54 -26.07
N LEU A 386 -6.48 -0.48 -26.12
CA LEU A 386 -6.38 0.49 -25.04
C LEU A 386 -7.70 1.23 -24.77
N GLU A 387 -8.10 1.23 -23.50
CA GLU A 387 -9.26 1.93 -22.93
C GLU A 387 -8.81 3.04 -21.97
N PHE A 388 -7.64 2.89 -21.36
CA PHE A 388 -7.04 3.85 -20.43
C PHE A 388 -5.57 4.08 -20.78
N LEU A 389 -5.19 5.35 -20.98
CA LEU A 389 -3.82 5.77 -21.25
C LEU A 389 -3.45 6.93 -20.31
N HIS A 390 -2.36 6.76 -19.56
CA HIS A 390 -1.83 7.80 -18.69
C HIS A 390 -0.33 7.98 -18.95
N LEU A 391 0.02 9.14 -19.49
CA LEU A 391 1.40 9.56 -19.74
C LEU A 391 1.67 10.83 -18.91
N ALA A 392 2.56 10.73 -17.91
CA ALA A 392 2.88 11.85 -17.03
C ALA A 392 4.38 12.17 -17.01
N VAL A 393 4.71 13.46 -17.08
CA VAL A 393 6.06 14.07 -17.00
C VAL A 393 6.99 13.51 -18.08
N ASN A 394 6.63 13.77 -19.35
CA ASN A 394 7.47 13.39 -20.49
C ASN A 394 8.15 14.63 -21.08
N GLU A 395 9.46 14.57 -21.22
CA GLU A 395 10.22 15.63 -21.88
C GLU A 395 9.98 15.67 -23.38
N MET A 396 9.58 14.53 -23.98
CA MET A 396 9.36 14.42 -25.42
C MET A 396 7.91 14.66 -25.85
N PRO A 397 7.72 15.20 -27.07
CA PRO A 397 6.41 15.24 -27.70
C PRO A 397 5.91 13.82 -27.96
N VAL A 398 4.68 13.55 -27.55
CA VAL A 398 3.97 12.33 -27.95
C VAL A 398 3.43 12.54 -29.36
N GLU A 399 3.76 11.63 -30.29
CA GLU A 399 3.24 11.68 -31.65
C GLU A 399 1.71 11.55 -31.63
N HIS A 400 0.99 12.55 -32.16
CA HIS A 400 -0.47 12.54 -32.15
C HIS A 400 -1.08 11.31 -32.82
N ASP A 401 -0.50 10.87 -33.94
CA ASP A 401 -1.00 9.72 -34.70
C ASP A 401 -0.99 8.43 -33.87
N ALA A 402 -0.05 8.30 -32.92
CA ALA A 402 0.01 7.16 -32.02
C ALA A 402 -1.18 7.13 -31.05
N ILE A 403 -1.62 8.28 -30.55
CA ILE A 403 -2.78 8.37 -29.65
C ILE A 403 -4.10 8.25 -30.44
N CYS A 404 -4.18 8.91 -31.59
CA CYS A 404 -5.43 9.04 -32.35
C CYS A 404 -5.89 7.72 -32.99
N ALA A 405 -5.01 6.73 -33.08
CA ALA A 405 -5.34 5.38 -33.52
C ALA A 405 -6.32 4.63 -32.57
N HIS A 406 -6.48 5.11 -31.32
CA HIS A 406 -7.24 4.39 -30.29
C HIS A 406 -8.73 4.74 -30.23
N SER A 407 -9.53 4.15 -31.11
CA SER A 407 -11.00 4.33 -31.11
C SER A 407 -11.72 3.82 -29.85
N LYS A 408 -11.06 3.00 -29.02
CA LYS A 408 -11.61 2.44 -27.76
C LYS A 408 -11.28 3.26 -26.51
N LEU A 409 -10.40 4.25 -26.61
CA LEU A 409 -9.91 4.97 -25.45
C LEU A 409 -11.04 5.76 -24.78
N GLN A 410 -11.18 5.57 -23.46
CA GLN A 410 -12.18 6.23 -22.61
C GLN A 410 -11.55 7.29 -21.71
N THR A 411 -10.32 7.04 -21.27
CA THR A 411 -9.59 7.96 -20.39
C THR A 411 -8.19 8.21 -20.95
N LEU A 412 -7.88 9.49 -21.12
CA LEU A 412 -6.58 9.98 -21.55
C LEU A 412 -6.05 10.98 -20.53
N VAL A 413 -4.90 10.70 -19.94
CA VAL A 413 -4.21 11.58 -19.00
C VAL A 413 -2.85 11.94 -19.57
N LEU A 414 -2.62 13.23 -19.81
CA LEU A 414 -1.39 13.79 -20.37
C LEU A 414 -0.89 14.91 -19.46
N LEU A 415 -0.10 14.56 -18.45
CA LEU A 415 0.40 15.53 -17.47
C LEU A 415 1.87 15.85 -17.73
N GLY A 416 2.29 17.11 -17.57
CA GLY A 416 3.70 17.50 -17.65
C GLY A 416 4.42 17.13 -18.96
N THR A 417 3.70 16.87 -20.05
CA THR A 417 4.32 16.59 -21.34
C THR A 417 4.64 17.92 -22.04
N ARG A 418 5.80 18.08 -22.69
CA ARG A 418 5.98 19.22 -23.60
C ARG A 418 5.23 18.95 -24.90
N CYS A 419 3.91 19.05 -24.83
CA CYS A 419 3.04 18.75 -25.96
C CYS A 419 3.00 19.96 -26.92
N THR A 420 4.08 20.19 -27.66
CA THR A 420 4.06 21.07 -28.85
C THR A 420 3.05 20.59 -29.91
N VAL A 421 2.57 19.36 -29.74
CA VAL A 421 1.60 18.65 -30.58
C VAL A 421 0.15 18.90 -30.15
N ALA A 422 -0.09 19.65 -29.07
CA ALA A 422 -1.41 19.73 -28.47
C ALA A 422 -2.53 20.19 -29.45
N VAL A 423 -2.26 21.08 -30.40
CA VAL A 423 -3.25 21.45 -31.44
C VAL A 423 -3.60 20.27 -32.36
N LYS A 424 -2.61 19.52 -32.85
CA LYS A 424 -2.82 18.35 -33.72
C LYS A 424 -3.50 17.22 -32.96
N LEU A 425 -3.10 17.02 -31.71
CA LEU A 425 -3.69 16.03 -30.83
C LEU A 425 -5.18 16.35 -30.58
N MET A 426 -5.53 17.61 -30.32
CA MET A 426 -6.92 18.01 -30.12
C MET A 426 -7.77 17.79 -31.38
N HIS A 427 -7.19 17.97 -32.57
CA HIS A 427 -7.89 17.64 -33.81
C HIS A 427 -8.16 16.13 -33.91
N GLY A 428 -7.17 15.28 -33.64
CA GLY A 428 -7.37 13.82 -33.70
C GLY A 428 -8.27 13.28 -32.57
N ILE A 429 -8.27 13.91 -31.39
CA ILE A 429 -9.19 13.58 -30.29
C ILE A 429 -10.66 13.75 -30.69
N SER A 430 -10.96 14.67 -31.62
CA SER A 430 -12.34 14.84 -32.11
C SER A 430 -12.93 13.58 -32.75
N GLY A 431 -12.08 12.68 -33.25
CA GLY A 431 -12.48 11.37 -33.78
C GLY A 431 -12.69 10.28 -32.70
N MET A 432 -12.33 10.54 -31.45
CA MET A 432 -12.36 9.56 -30.36
C MET A 432 -13.73 9.53 -29.67
N VAL A 433 -14.72 8.94 -30.34
CA VAL A 433 -16.15 8.92 -29.93
C VAL A 433 -16.38 8.34 -28.52
N LYS A 434 -15.47 7.50 -28.04
CA LYS A 434 -15.57 6.85 -26.71
C LYS A 434 -14.85 7.60 -25.59
N LEU A 435 -14.10 8.66 -25.90
CA LEU A 435 -13.36 9.42 -24.90
C LEU A 435 -14.33 10.12 -23.95
N ARG A 436 -14.20 9.86 -22.65
CA ARG A 436 -15.05 10.43 -21.58
C ARG A 436 -14.28 11.33 -20.64
N HIS A 437 -12.99 11.04 -20.44
CA HIS A 437 -12.14 11.76 -19.51
C HIS A 437 -10.85 12.17 -20.22
N LEU A 438 -10.60 13.47 -20.24
CA LEU A 438 -9.34 14.05 -20.70
C LEU A 438 -8.75 14.87 -19.54
N THR A 439 -7.56 14.47 -19.09
CA THR A 439 -6.79 15.24 -18.13
C THR A 439 -5.54 15.75 -18.81
N CYS A 440 -5.30 17.05 -18.74
CA CYS A 440 -4.12 17.68 -19.32
C CYS A 440 -3.61 18.81 -18.44
N SER A 441 -2.35 19.22 -18.62
CA SER A 441 -1.80 20.33 -17.85
C SER A 441 -2.28 21.69 -18.36
N ARG A 442 -2.40 22.65 -17.43
CA ARG A 442 -2.88 24.02 -17.71
C ARG A 442 -2.03 24.73 -18.78
N THR A 443 -0.73 24.51 -18.77
CA THR A 443 0.24 25.11 -19.71
C THR A 443 -0.02 24.69 -21.16
N GLN A 444 -0.48 23.44 -21.39
CA GLN A 444 -0.79 22.92 -22.72
C GLN A 444 -2.14 23.45 -23.25
N MET A 445 -3.11 23.62 -22.36
CA MET A 445 -4.48 24.00 -22.69
C MET A 445 -4.60 25.44 -23.22
N TRP A 446 -3.87 26.38 -22.63
CA TRP A 446 -3.96 27.80 -22.99
C TRP A 446 -3.60 28.07 -24.45
N HIS A 447 -2.58 27.40 -24.97
CA HIS A 447 -2.20 27.54 -26.39
C HIS A 447 -3.18 26.86 -27.35
N CYS A 448 -3.86 25.80 -26.92
CA CYS A 448 -4.77 25.05 -27.79
C CYS A 448 -6.14 25.71 -27.92
N TRP A 449 -6.68 26.26 -26.83
CA TRP A 449 -8.03 26.82 -26.84
C TRP A 449 -8.14 28.03 -27.75
N CYS A 450 -7.13 28.91 -27.75
CA CYS A 450 -7.11 30.10 -28.62
C CYS A 450 -7.04 29.77 -30.12
N CYS A 451 -6.63 28.55 -30.49
CA CYS A 451 -6.37 28.15 -31.86
C CYS A 451 -7.36 27.10 -32.41
N MET A 452 -8.34 26.67 -31.61
CA MET A 452 -9.25 25.59 -32.01
C MET A 452 -10.45 26.10 -32.84
N PRO A 453 -10.74 25.48 -34.02
CA PRO A 453 -11.98 25.72 -34.74
C PRO A 453 -13.22 25.35 -33.91
N GLY A 454 -14.31 26.12 -34.04
CA GLY A 454 -15.53 25.93 -33.25
C GLY A 454 -16.18 24.54 -33.36
N ALA A 455 -16.01 23.85 -34.50
CA ALA A 455 -16.52 22.48 -34.69
C ALA A 455 -15.80 21.45 -33.79
N THR A 456 -14.52 21.65 -33.51
CA THR A 456 -13.73 20.78 -32.62
C THR A 456 -14.22 20.94 -31.17
N LEU A 457 -14.51 22.18 -30.76
CA LEU A 457 -15.08 22.47 -29.44
C LEU A 457 -16.45 21.81 -29.25
N ALA A 458 -17.30 21.81 -30.28
CA ALA A 458 -18.61 21.15 -30.26
C ALA A 458 -18.50 19.64 -29.91
N SER A 459 -17.51 18.94 -30.46
CA SER A 459 -17.27 17.52 -30.18
C SER A 459 -16.78 17.23 -28.75
N LEU A 460 -16.09 18.19 -28.13
CA LEU A 460 -15.50 18.07 -26.80
C LEU A 460 -16.50 18.26 -25.65
N HIS A 461 -17.73 18.77 -25.90
CA HIS A 461 -18.75 18.93 -24.86
C HIS A 461 -19.12 17.63 -24.13
N ARG A 462 -18.82 16.47 -24.74
CA ARG A 462 -19.06 15.15 -24.13
C ARG A 462 -17.90 14.66 -23.24
N VAL A 463 -16.75 15.32 -23.30
CA VAL A 463 -15.53 14.92 -22.59
C VAL A 463 -15.42 15.74 -21.32
N ARG A 464 -15.31 15.06 -20.17
CA ARG A 464 -14.96 15.71 -18.90
C ARG A 464 -13.49 16.10 -18.96
N LEU A 465 -13.26 17.41 -19.03
CA LEU A 465 -11.94 18.02 -19.05
C LEU A 465 -11.51 18.37 -17.63
N ASP A 466 -10.43 17.73 -17.15
CA ASP A 466 -9.75 18.07 -15.89
C ASP A 466 -8.44 18.78 -16.21
N VAL A 467 -8.35 20.07 -15.88
CA VAL A 467 -7.15 20.88 -16.09
C VAL A 467 -6.42 20.97 -14.77
N ARG A 468 -5.21 20.42 -14.73
CA ARG A 468 -4.37 20.50 -13.53
C ARG A 468 -3.30 21.55 -13.71
N GLU A 469 -3.06 22.32 -12.67
CA GLU A 469 -1.85 23.12 -12.62
C GLU A 469 -0.67 22.18 -12.59
N ASP A 470 0.32 22.44 -13.46
CA ASP A 470 1.63 21.84 -13.27
C ASP A 470 2.11 22.38 -11.92
N SER A 471 2.04 21.56 -10.88
CA SER A 471 2.89 21.76 -9.72
C SER A 471 4.29 21.68 -10.28
N GLN A 472 4.90 22.83 -10.59
CA GLN A 472 6.31 22.89 -10.96
C GLN A 472 7.00 22.04 -9.90
N GLY A 473 7.63 20.95 -10.34
CA GLY A 473 8.47 20.20 -9.45
C GLY A 473 9.42 21.22 -8.84
N GLU A 474 9.37 21.36 -7.52
CA GLU A 474 10.58 21.74 -6.80
C GLU A 474 11.60 20.75 -7.33
N ALA A 475 12.48 21.22 -8.21
CA ALA A 475 13.64 20.45 -8.60
C ALA A 475 14.26 20.05 -7.27
N HIS A 476 14.28 18.76 -6.97
CA HIS A 476 15.19 18.24 -5.98
C HIS A 476 16.57 18.62 -6.52
N ALA A 477 17.07 19.77 -6.06
CA ALA A 477 18.48 20.06 -6.11
C ALA A 477 19.10 18.90 -5.34
N ASP A 478 19.83 18.07 -6.07
CA ASP A 478 20.75 17.11 -5.48
C ASP A 478 21.74 17.94 -4.65
N ASP A 479 21.45 18.11 -3.37
CA ASP A 479 22.45 18.46 -2.36
C ASP A 479 23.33 17.21 -2.18
N ASP A 480 24.21 16.98 -3.16
CA ASP A 480 25.38 16.15 -3.00
C ASP A 480 26.33 16.89 -2.05
N ASP A 481 26.30 16.46 -0.78
CA ASP A 481 27.27 16.82 0.24
C ASP A 481 28.70 16.55 -0.27
N ALA A 482 29.41 17.61 -0.63
CA ALA A 482 30.86 17.62 -0.73
C ALA A 482 31.47 17.58 0.68
N ASP A 483 31.53 16.40 1.27
CA ASP A 483 32.31 16.15 2.49
C ASP A 483 33.65 15.49 2.11
N SER A 484 34.58 16.32 1.63
CA SER A 484 35.98 15.95 1.40
C SER A 484 36.71 15.92 2.74
N GLY A 485 36.60 14.80 3.45
CA GLY A 485 37.44 14.46 4.59
C GLY A 485 38.82 14.02 4.11
N SER A 486 39.80 14.91 4.25
CA SER A 486 41.23 14.63 4.16
C SER A 486 41.65 13.65 5.27
N SER A 487 42.21 12.51 4.90
CA SER A 487 43.04 11.72 5.80
C SER A 487 44.44 11.64 5.21
N ASP A 488 45.36 12.27 5.92
CA ASP A 488 46.81 12.14 5.80
C ASP A 488 47.21 10.66 5.85
N GLU A 489 47.90 10.19 4.82
CA GLU A 489 48.85 9.09 4.97
C GLU A 489 50.15 9.45 4.25
N ASP A 490 51.11 9.87 5.08
CA ASP A 490 52.55 9.84 4.84
C ASP A 490 52.98 8.47 4.32
N VAL A 491 53.47 8.41 3.09
CA VAL A 491 54.43 7.37 2.66
C VAL A 491 55.49 8.03 1.80
N GLY A 492 56.71 8.05 2.34
CA GLY A 492 57.84 8.79 1.81
C GLY A 492 58.36 8.32 0.46
N ASP A 493 58.78 9.31 -0.32
CA ASP A 493 59.78 9.18 -1.38
C ASP A 493 61.16 8.85 -0.77
N PRO A 494 62.00 8.08 -1.48
CA PRO A 494 63.13 8.79 -2.05
C PRO A 494 63.60 8.25 -3.42
N PHE A 495 63.97 9.20 -4.30
CA PHE A 495 65.20 9.25 -5.10
C PHE A 495 65.07 9.57 -6.61
N HIS A 496 65.82 10.62 -6.94
CA HIS A 496 66.66 10.86 -8.13
C HIS A 496 66.07 11.44 -9.44
N ALA A 497 66.48 12.69 -9.66
CA ALA A 497 66.63 13.41 -10.94
C ALA A 497 67.75 12.77 -11.83
N PRO A 498 68.01 13.25 -13.07
CA PRO A 498 68.32 14.67 -13.39
C PRO A 498 67.22 15.45 -14.09
#